data_AF-A0A7S4FFT4-F1
#
_entry.id   AF-A0A7S4FFT4-F1
#
_cell.length_a   1.000
_cell.length_b   1.000
_cell.length_c   1.000
_cell.angle_alpha   90.00
_cell.angle_beta   90.00
_cell.angle_gamma   90.00
#
_symmetry.space_group_name_H-M   'P 1'
#
loop_
_entity.id
_entity.type
_entity.pdbx_description
1 polymer ?
#
loop_
_entity_poly.entity_id
_entity_poly.type
_entity_poly.pdbx_seq_one_letter_code
_entity_poly.pdbx_strand_id
1 'polypeptide(L)'
;FILSNDCCHYGADFQFSPHGDTPEGHQKMVEVEREIIKDYLTGPLTSEGLQQFAKLTVGTRESVASLWCGGSPIALGLLTLLHLIPTLSGQPLAQSDSLRTAPLEATCGVRMTCPPPAHHHWVGHLAAGFYP
;
A
#
# COMPACT_ATOMS: atom_id res chain seq x y z
N PHE A 1 8.41 -7.96 -14.46
CA PHE A 1 8.47 -8.20 -13.00
C PHE A 1 7.06 -8.02 -12.46
N ILE A 2 6.64 -8.86 -11.51
CA ILE A 2 5.39 -8.67 -10.76
C ILE A 2 5.79 -8.51 -9.30
N LEU A 3 5.40 -7.40 -8.69
CA LEU A 3 5.63 -7.10 -7.29
C LEU A 3 4.28 -7.20 -6.61
N SER A 4 4.05 -8.25 -5.82
CA SER A 4 2.77 -8.53 -5.19
C SER A 4 2.83 -8.13 -3.73
N ASN A 5 1.98 -7.19 -3.34
CA ASN A 5 1.97 -6.64 -2.00
C ASN A 5 0.66 -5.89 -1.73
N ASP A 6 0.17 -5.97 -0.50
CA ASP A 6 -0.93 -5.12 -0.04
C ASP A 6 -0.39 -3.73 0.34
N CYS A 7 -1.26 -2.72 0.37
CA CYS A 7 -0.90 -1.39 0.85
C CYS A 7 -1.12 -1.31 2.38
N CYS A 8 -1.85 -0.28 2.85
CA CYS A 8 -2.09 -0.06 4.25
C CYS A 8 -2.93 -1.15 4.92
N HIS A 9 -2.45 -1.68 6.05
CA HIS A 9 -3.24 -2.50 6.96
C HIS A 9 -3.67 -1.60 8.12
N TYR A 10 -4.90 -1.13 8.08
CA TYR A 10 -5.41 -0.12 9.01
C TYR A 10 -6.42 -0.71 9.99
N GLY A 11 -6.24 -0.40 11.26
CA GLY A 11 -7.12 -0.86 12.32
C GLY A 11 -6.39 -1.06 13.64
N ALA A 12 -7.15 -1.07 14.73
CA ALA A 12 -6.61 -1.36 16.06
C ALA A 12 -6.01 -2.77 16.16
N ASP A 13 -6.53 -3.73 15.38
CA ASP A 13 -6.02 -5.10 15.29
C ASP A 13 -4.67 -5.19 14.57
N PHE A 14 -4.38 -4.26 13.65
CA PHE A 14 -3.06 -4.05 13.06
C PHE A 14 -2.15 -3.13 13.89
N GLN A 15 -2.64 -2.62 15.02
CA GLN A 15 -1.96 -1.59 15.83
C GLN A 15 -1.61 -0.34 15.01
N PHE A 16 -2.42 -0.02 13.99
CA PHE A 16 -2.19 1.10 13.09
C PHE A 16 -3.49 1.83 12.76
N SER A 17 -3.78 2.87 13.54
CA SER A 17 -4.96 3.72 13.36
C SER A 17 -4.65 5.19 13.68
N PRO A 18 -3.64 5.81 13.05
CA PRO A 18 -3.14 7.14 13.42
C PRO A 18 -4.18 8.27 13.26
N HIS A 19 -5.25 8.03 12.52
CA HIS A 19 -6.33 8.98 12.30
C HIS A 19 -7.66 8.53 12.94
N GLY A 20 -7.65 7.47 13.76
CA GLY A 20 -8.82 6.90 14.41
C GLY A 20 -9.69 6.02 13.49
N ASP A 21 -10.64 5.29 14.08
CA ASP A 21 -11.45 4.28 13.40
C ASP A 21 -12.79 4.84 12.89
N THR A 22 -12.75 6.00 12.25
CA THR A 22 -13.95 6.70 11.73
C THR A 22 -13.90 6.82 10.21
N PRO A 23 -15.04 7.10 9.54
CA PRO A 23 -15.04 7.43 8.12
C PRO A 23 -14.06 8.56 7.75
N GLU A 24 -13.91 9.57 8.61
CA GLU A 24 -12.97 10.67 8.43
C GLU A 24 -11.52 10.20 8.58
N GLY A 25 -11.26 9.30 9.53
CA GLY A 25 -9.95 8.67 9.71
C GLY A 25 -9.53 7.85 8.49
N HIS A 26 -10.46 7.07 7.94
CA HIS A 26 -10.29 6.34 6.67
C HIS A 26 -9.96 7.29 5.51
N GLN A 27 -10.75 8.35 5.32
CA GLN A 27 -10.50 9.32 4.25
C GLN A 27 -9.13 9.99 4.36
N LYS A 28 -8.70 10.37 5.57
CA LYS A 28 -7.36 10.93 5.80
C LYS A 28 -6.26 9.96 5.43
N MET A 29 -6.39 8.70 5.83
CA MET A 29 -5.39 7.68 5.51
C MET A 29 -5.32 7.41 4.00
N VAL A 30 -6.47 7.32 3.31
CA VAL A 30 -6.50 7.18 1.84
C VAL A 30 -5.80 8.34 1.15
N GLU A 31 -5.92 9.56 1.67
CA GLU A 31 -5.21 10.72 1.12
C GLU A 31 -3.71 10.65 1.34
N VAL A 32 -3.25 10.24 2.54
CA VAL A 32 -1.82 9.98 2.80
C VAL A 32 -1.26 8.94 1.82
N GLU A 33 -1.99 7.87 1.54
CA GLU A 33 -1.56 6.88 0.55
C GLU A 33 -1.47 7.47 -0.86
N ARG A 34 -2.43 8.32 -1.26
CA ARG A 34 -2.39 9.00 -2.56
C ARG A 34 -1.20 9.92 -2.70
N GLU A 35 -0.86 10.66 -1.65
CA GLU A 35 0.34 11.52 -1.62
C GLU A 35 1.60 10.67 -1.84
N ILE A 36 1.73 9.54 -1.14
CA ILE A 36 2.86 8.62 -1.31
C ILE A 36 2.94 8.06 -2.74
N ILE A 37 1.80 7.64 -3.30
CA ILE A 37 1.75 7.11 -4.68
C ILE A 37 2.15 8.19 -5.68
N LYS A 38 1.64 9.41 -5.51
CA LYS A 38 1.93 10.54 -6.38
C LYS A 38 3.40 10.94 -6.31
N ASP A 39 3.96 11.02 -5.11
CA ASP A 39 5.31 11.55 -4.89
C ASP A 39 6.41 10.55 -5.23
N TYR A 40 6.14 9.24 -5.10
CA TYR A 40 7.19 8.22 -5.21
C TYR A 40 6.95 7.13 -6.27
N LEU A 41 5.71 6.93 -6.71
CA LEU A 41 5.35 5.84 -7.63
C LEU A 41 4.74 6.36 -8.95
N THR A 42 4.69 7.68 -9.16
CA THR A 42 4.09 8.30 -10.34
C THR A 42 5.11 9.16 -11.08
N GLY A 43 5.16 9.02 -12.41
CA GLY A 43 6.12 9.71 -13.25
C GLY A 43 7.53 9.13 -13.14
N PRO A 44 8.57 9.89 -13.53
CA PRO A 44 9.95 9.42 -13.52
C PRO A 44 10.39 9.00 -12.12
N LEU A 45 10.91 7.77 -12.01
CA LEU A 45 11.40 7.24 -10.75
C LEU A 45 12.88 7.57 -10.55
N THR A 46 13.25 7.80 -9.30
CA THR A 46 14.64 8.06 -8.90
C THR A 46 15.04 7.13 -7.75
N SER A 47 16.33 6.84 -7.65
CA SER A 47 16.87 6.01 -6.57
C SER A 47 16.58 6.65 -5.21
N GLU A 48 16.72 7.98 -5.12
CA GLU A 48 16.46 8.76 -3.93
C GLU A 48 14.97 8.68 -3.55
N GLY A 49 14.07 8.85 -4.52
CA GLY A 49 12.62 8.75 -4.30
C GLY A 49 12.23 7.36 -3.78
N LEU A 50 12.74 6.30 -4.39
CA LEU A 50 12.47 4.92 -3.97
C LEU A 50 13.05 4.59 -2.58
N GLN A 51 14.19 5.19 -2.21
CA GLN A 51 14.73 5.05 -0.86
C GLN A 51 13.86 5.76 0.19
N GLN A 52 13.29 6.92 -0.13
CA GLN A 52 12.33 7.61 0.77
C GLN A 52 11.03 6.82 0.89
N PHE A 53 10.50 6.32 -0.24
CA PHE A 53 9.37 5.41 -0.25
C PHE A 53 9.59 4.19 0.66
N ALA A 54 10.76 3.55 0.58
CA ALA A 54 11.11 2.41 1.43
C ALA A 54 11.08 2.79 2.93
N LYS A 55 11.60 3.96 3.30
CA LYS A 55 11.58 4.43 4.69
C LYS A 55 10.17 4.65 5.21
N LEU A 56 9.27 5.19 4.38
CA LEU A 56 7.88 5.43 4.75
C LEU A 56 7.08 4.14 4.88
N THR A 57 7.32 3.18 3.99
CA THR A 57 6.48 1.98 3.89
C THR A 57 6.97 0.82 4.74
N VAL A 58 8.27 0.67 4.99
CA VAL A 58 8.83 -0.45 5.77
C VAL A 58 8.77 -0.20 7.28
N GLY A 59 8.48 1.04 7.70
CA GLY A 59 8.52 1.45 9.11
C GLY A 59 9.95 1.56 9.64
N THR A 60 10.13 2.27 10.76
CA THR A 60 11.39 2.21 11.52
C THR A 60 11.27 1.11 12.59
N ARG A 61 12.41 0.61 13.08
CA ARG A 61 12.46 -0.40 14.16
C ARG A 61 11.76 0.06 15.45
N GLU A 62 11.45 1.35 15.56
CA GLU A 62 10.81 2.01 16.71
C GLU A 62 9.32 2.30 16.48
N SER A 63 8.86 2.38 15.22
CA SER A 63 7.45 2.50 14.87
C SER A 63 6.87 1.12 14.57
N VAL A 64 6.06 0.59 15.49
CA VAL A 64 5.49 -0.78 15.40
C VAL A 64 4.56 -0.97 14.20
N ALA A 65 4.19 0.10 13.49
CA ALA A 65 3.37 0.03 12.30
C ALA A 65 4.11 0.51 11.05
N SER A 66 4.36 -0.42 10.15
CA SER A 66 4.73 -0.16 8.76
C SER A 66 3.47 0.32 8.02
N LEU A 67 3.61 1.36 7.19
CA LEU A 67 2.47 1.85 6.44
C LEU A 67 1.95 0.77 5.51
N TRP A 68 2.82 0.09 4.76
CA TRP A 68 2.42 -0.95 3.81
C TRP A 68 3.08 -2.27 4.17
N CYS A 69 2.27 -3.30 4.43
CA CYS A 69 2.77 -4.65 4.72
C CYS A 69 3.64 -5.11 3.54
N GLY A 70 4.96 -5.19 3.71
CA GLY A 70 5.87 -5.61 2.62
C GLY A 70 6.32 -4.49 1.66
N GLY A 71 6.46 -3.26 2.14
CA GLY A 71 7.14 -2.18 1.39
C GLY A 71 8.54 -2.58 0.86
N SER A 72 9.23 -3.52 1.52
CA SER A 72 10.56 -4.00 1.14
C SER A 72 10.60 -4.68 -0.25
N PRO A 73 9.74 -5.68 -0.55
CA PRO A 73 9.59 -6.22 -1.91
C PRO A 73 9.37 -5.17 -3.01
N ILE A 74 8.50 -4.19 -2.78
CA ILE A 74 8.23 -3.13 -3.78
C ILE A 74 9.49 -2.30 -4.01
N ALA A 75 10.08 -1.76 -2.94
CA ALA A 75 11.28 -0.93 -3.03
C ALA A 75 12.44 -1.68 -3.69
N LEU A 76 12.69 -2.93 -3.29
CA LEU A 76 13.73 -3.76 -3.89
C LEU A 76 13.49 -4.00 -5.38
N GLY A 77 12.25 -4.34 -5.76
CA GLY A 77 11.88 -4.61 -7.13
C GLY A 77 12.04 -3.38 -8.03
N LEU A 78 11.58 -2.21 -7.56
CA LEU A 78 11.69 -0.96 -8.30
C LEU A 78 13.13 -0.45 -8.39
N LEU A 79 13.93 -0.57 -7.33
CA LEU A 79 15.36 -0.23 -7.37
C LEU A 79 16.11 -1.14 -8.36
N THR A 80 15.76 -2.43 -8.40
CA THR A 80 16.32 -3.38 -9.36
C THR A 80 15.95 -2.99 -10.79
N LEU A 81 14.68 -2.68 -11.04
CA LEU A 81 14.21 -2.23 -12.35
C LEU A 81 14.87 -0.93 -12.78
N LEU A 82 14.99 0.06 -11.88
CA LEU A 82 15.62 1.34 -12.17
C LEU A 82 17.12 1.20 -12.48
N HIS A 83 17.80 0.26 -11.82
CA HIS A 83 19.19 -0.07 -12.16
C HIS A 83 19.33 -0.64 -13.58
N LEU A 84 18.36 -1.45 -14.03
CA LEU A 84 18.35 -2.04 -15.37
C LEU A 84 17.81 -1.08 -16.44
N ILE A 85 16.90 -0.18 -16.06
CA ILE A 85 16.16 0.74 -16.94
C ILE A 85 16.19 2.13 -16.29
N PRO A 86 17.22 2.96 -16.58
CA PRO A 86 17.41 4.24 -15.90
C PRO A 86 16.32 5.29 -16.13
N THR A 87 15.44 5.09 -17.12
CA THR A 87 14.34 6.00 -17.48
C THR A 87 12.98 5.56 -16.91
N LEU A 88 12.96 4.54 -16.05
CA LEU A 88 11.75 3.94 -15.52
C LEU A 88 10.80 4.99 -14.93
N SER A 89 9.55 4.96 -15.39
CA SER A 89 8.45 5.79 -14.92
C SER A 89 7.31 4.93 -14.41
N GLY A 90 6.59 5.43 -13.40
CA GLY A 90 5.43 4.77 -12.80
C GLY A 90 4.10 5.42 -13.23
N GLN A 91 3.06 4.61 -13.34
CA GLN A 91 1.69 5.07 -13.55
C GLN A 91 0.72 4.26 -12.68
N PRO A 92 -0.01 4.92 -11.75
CA PRO A 92 -1.09 4.26 -11.03
C PRO A 92 -2.22 3.91 -12.01
N LEU A 93 -2.71 2.68 -11.92
CA LEU A 93 -3.80 2.15 -12.75
C LEU A 93 -5.12 2.14 -11.98
N ALA A 94 -5.07 1.71 -10.72
CA ALA A 94 -6.23 1.70 -9.82
C ALA A 94 -5.78 1.70 -8.35
N GLN A 95 -6.57 2.34 -7.50
CA GLN A 95 -6.41 2.29 -6.04
C GLN A 95 -7.79 1.99 -5.42
N SER A 96 -7.83 1.06 -4.48
CA SER A 96 -9.04 0.69 -3.75
C SER A 96 -8.68 0.26 -2.33
N ASP A 97 -9.68 -0.15 -1.55
CA ASP A 97 -9.52 -0.74 -0.24
C ASP A 97 -10.60 -1.82 -0.02
N SER A 98 -10.46 -2.60 1.05
CA SER A 98 -11.41 -3.64 1.40
C SER A 98 -12.77 -3.10 1.87
N LEU A 99 -12.90 -1.82 2.24
CA LEU A 99 -14.20 -1.22 2.58
C LEU A 99 -15.06 -0.93 1.35
N ARG A 100 -14.41 -0.58 0.25
CA ARG A 100 -15.05 -0.25 -1.02
C ARG A 100 -15.25 -1.45 -1.93
N THR A 101 -14.65 -2.59 -1.58
CA THR A 101 -14.75 -3.82 -2.34
C THR A 101 -15.77 -4.74 -1.69
N ALA A 102 -16.86 -5.04 -2.40
CA ALA A 102 -17.85 -5.97 -1.88
C ALA A 102 -17.21 -7.36 -1.68
N PRO A 103 -17.34 -7.99 -0.50
CA PRO A 103 -16.84 -9.34 -0.30
C PRO A 103 -17.53 -10.29 -1.29
N LEU A 104 -16.76 -11.18 -1.90
CA LEU A 104 -17.31 -12.26 -2.70
C LEU A 104 -18.04 -13.23 -1.77
N GLU A 105 -19.24 -13.65 -2.17
CA GLU A 105 -19.97 -14.66 -1.42
C GLU A 105 -19.19 -15.98 -1.44
N ALA A 106 -18.85 -16.48 -0.25
CA ALA A 106 -18.22 -17.79 -0.12
C ALA A 106 -19.26 -18.88 -0.40
N THR A 107 -19.08 -19.63 -1.50
CA THR A 107 -20.04 -20.66 -1.94
C THR A 107 -19.79 -22.05 -1.35
N CYS A 108 -18.62 -22.32 -0.73
CA CYS A 108 -18.37 -23.56 0.01
C CYS A 108 -17.17 -23.48 0.96
N GLY A 109 -17.30 -24.06 2.17
CA GLY A 109 -16.17 -24.55 3.00
C GLY A 109 -15.13 -23.56 3.53
N VAL A 110 -15.15 -22.29 3.13
CA VAL A 110 -14.19 -21.28 3.58
C VAL A 110 -14.57 -20.80 4.97
N ARG A 111 -13.72 -21.07 5.96
CA ARG A 111 -13.82 -20.44 7.28
C ARG A 111 -13.41 -18.98 7.16
N MET A 112 -14.11 -18.10 7.86
CA MET A 112 -13.73 -16.70 7.98
C MET A 112 -12.33 -16.62 8.62
N THR A 113 -11.33 -16.13 7.89
CA THR A 113 -9.95 -15.96 8.38
C THR A 113 -9.61 -14.51 8.72
N CYS A 114 -10.48 -13.56 8.37
CA CYS A 114 -10.29 -12.13 8.56
C CYS A 114 -11.62 -11.48 9.00
N PRO A 115 -11.63 -10.49 9.91
CA PRO A 115 -12.83 -9.72 10.20
C PRO A 115 -13.43 -9.09 8.93
N PRO A 116 -14.76 -8.88 8.88
CA PRO A 116 -15.35 -8.12 7.78
C PRO A 116 -14.77 -6.70 7.78
N PRO A 117 -14.52 -6.10 6.60
CA PRO A 117 -14.04 -4.73 6.51
C PRO A 117 -14.94 -3.75 7.25
N ALA A 118 -14.34 -2.93 8.10
CA ALA A 118 -15.00 -1.84 8.83
C ALA A 118 -14.02 -0.66 9.00
N HIS A 119 -14.49 0.51 9.44
CA HIS A 119 -13.59 1.66 9.66
C HIS A 119 -12.47 1.39 10.69
N HIS A 120 -12.60 0.33 11.50
CA HIS A 120 -11.59 -0.18 12.43
C HIS A 120 -10.76 -1.36 11.90
N HIS A 121 -10.98 -1.80 10.66
CA HIS A 121 -10.26 -2.90 10.00
C HIS A 121 -10.40 -2.81 8.48
N TRP A 122 -9.35 -2.40 7.77
CA TRP A 122 -9.33 -2.43 6.31
C TRP A 122 -7.92 -2.54 5.73
N VAL A 123 -7.85 -2.98 4.47
CA VAL A 123 -6.60 -3.16 3.72
C VAL A 123 -6.66 -2.34 2.43
N GLY A 124 -5.63 -1.56 2.16
CA GLY A 124 -5.47 -0.79 0.93
C GLY A 124 -4.90 -1.63 -0.21
N HIS A 125 -5.26 -1.30 -1.45
CA HIS A 125 -4.80 -1.98 -2.65
C HIS A 125 -4.40 -0.98 -3.73
N LEU A 126 -3.26 -1.22 -4.39
CA LEU A 126 -2.77 -0.45 -5.53
C LEU A 126 -2.41 -1.36 -6.69
N ALA A 127 -2.87 -1.01 -7.88
CA ALA A 127 -2.35 -1.50 -9.14
C ALA A 127 -1.57 -0.37 -9.82
N ALA A 128 -0.32 -0.62 -10.21
CA ALA A 128 0.53 0.34 -10.92
C ALA A 128 1.32 -0.35 -12.03
N GLY A 129 1.53 0.37 -13.12
CA GLY A 129 2.40 -0.02 -14.23
C GLY A 129 3.72 0.73 -14.17
N PHE A 130 4.81 0.07 -14.58
CA PHE A 130 6.14 0.69 -14.68
C PHE A 130 6.70 0.46 -16.09
N TYR A 131 7.16 1.52 -16.73
CA TYR A 131 7.56 1.53 -18.14
C TYR A 131 8.79 2.42 -18.36
N PRO A 132 9.59 2.21 -19.43
CA PRO A 132 10.78 3.00 -19.73
C PRO A 132 10.49 4.46 -20.11
#